data_AF-A0A832SRA4-F1
#
_entry.id   AF-A0A832SRA4-F1
#
_cell.length_a   1.000
_cell.length_b   1.000
_cell.length_c   1.000
_cell.angle_alpha   90.00
_cell.angle_beta   90.00
_cell.angle_gamma   90.00
#
_symmetry.space_group_name_H-M   'P 1'
#
loop_
_entity.id
_entity.type
_entity.pdbx_description
1 polymer ?
#
loop_
_entity_poly.entity_id
_entity_poly.type
_entity_poly.pdbx_seq_one_letter_code
_entity_poly.pdbx_strand_id
1 'polypeptide(L)'
;MFANERAVARWLAKTLKACDPRLGEVFLEGAISKERMEALAKRLGSRIPAFVAKPDLVLVVKDSHNHVLAAMELKYFKTAGRKRWRRAYREFGQPLRYYLYGFDVAVLVHVFESGIDDADVEAYSEVVGEVVEKLKLPTAYFSVKIADVERELLKAFKPQRLGLVETCYVAKWIVDYCTETRNPLLPSDKEILERRKALKAVLGLP
;
A
#
# COMPACT_ATOMS: atom_id res chain seq x y z
N MET A 1 -4.85 -20.34 8.13
CA MET A 1 -4.77 -19.56 6.86
C MET A 1 -5.93 -18.57 6.77
N PHE A 2 -5.78 -17.46 6.04
CA PHE A 2 -6.77 -16.38 6.02
C PHE A 2 -7.95 -16.67 5.08
N ALA A 3 -9.15 -16.27 5.51
CA ALA A 3 -10.37 -16.49 4.73
C ALA A 3 -10.41 -15.67 3.44
N ASN A 4 -9.90 -14.43 3.45
CA ASN A 4 -9.94 -13.51 2.32
C ASN A 4 -8.91 -12.37 2.50
N GLU A 5 -8.79 -11.52 1.49
CA GLU A 5 -7.90 -10.35 1.45
C GLU A 5 -8.15 -9.39 2.61
N ARG A 6 -9.41 -9.15 2.97
CA ARG A 6 -9.78 -8.31 4.12
C ARG A 6 -9.24 -8.85 5.45
N ALA A 7 -9.20 -10.16 5.62
CA ALA A 7 -8.61 -10.79 6.81
C ALA A 7 -7.08 -10.59 6.85
N VAL A 8 -6.41 -10.67 5.69
CA VAL A 8 -4.98 -10.38 5.57
C VAL A 8 -4.69 -8.90 5.84
N ALA A 9 -5.49 -7.97 5.29
CA ALA A 9 -5.34 -6.54 5.52
C ALA A 9 -5.45 -6.17 7.01
N ARG A 10 -6.41 -6.77 7.74
CA ARG A 10 -6.54 -6.57 9.20
C ARG A 10 -5.36 -7.13 9.98
N TRP A 11 -4.88 -8.32 9.60
CA TRP A 11 -3.70 -8.91 10.21
C TRP A 11 -2.47 -8.03 9.99
N LEU A 12 -2.19 -7.64 8.74
CA LEU A 12 -1.11 -6.72 8.41
C LEU A 12 -1.25 -5.39 9.17
N ALA A 13 -2.42 -4.76 9.17
CA ALA A 13 -2.64 -3.50 9.88
C ALA A 13 -2.29 -3.59 11.38
N LYS A 14 -2.72 -4.68 12.03
CA LYS A 14 -2.41 -4.93 13.45
C LYS A 14 -0.90 -5.12 13.64
N THR A 15 -0.27 -5.97 12.83
CA THR A 15 1.16 -6.29 12.99
C THR A 15 2.02 -5.08 12.66
N LEU A 16 1.77 -4.38 11.54
CA LEU A 16 2.48 -3.16 11.15
C LEU A 16 2.48 -2.12 12.29
N LYS A 17 1.32 -1.86 12.90
CA LYS A 17 1.18 -0.89 14.00
C LYS A 17 1.94 -1.30 15.27
N ALA A 18 2.13 -2.60 15.49
CA ALA A 18 2.89 -3.12 16.63
C ALA A 18 4.41 -3.08 16.42
N CYS A 19 4.86 -3.14 15.16
CA CYS A 19 6.28 -3.38 14.83
C CYS A 19 7.14 -2.12 14.70
N ASP A 20 6.58 -0.96 14.34
CA ASP A 20 7.39 0.26 14.13
C ASP A 20 6.71 1.51 14.75
N PRO A 21 7.36 2.19 15.71
CA PRO A 21 6.78 3.35 16.40
C PRO A 21 6.62 4.60 15.52
N ARG A 22 7.27 4.64 14.35
CA ARG A 22 7.07 5.70 13.35
C ARG A 22 5.73 5.53 12.64
N LEU A 23 5.16 4.33 12.59
CA LEU A 23 3.82 4.14 12.07
C LEU A 23 2.80 4.64 13.09
N GLY A 24 2.11 5.72 12.74
CA GLY A 24 1.04 6.31 13.54
C GLY A 24 -0.28 5.56 13.32
N GLU A 25 -1.24 6.25 12.71
CA GLU A 25 -2.53 5.63 12.41
C GLU A 25 -2.47 4.73 11.17
N VAL A 26 -3.23 3.63 11.25
CA VAL A 26 -3.45 2.70 10.15
C VAL A 26 -4.94 2.58 9.94
N PHE A 27 -5.42 3.10 8.81
CA PHE A 27 -6.83 3.05 8.45
C PHE A 27 -7.09 1.87 7.53
N LEU A 28 -8.17 1.14 7.77
CA LEU A 28 -8.65 0.07 6.89
C LEU A 28 -9.44 0.63 5.70
N GLU A 29 -9.65 -0.23 4.71
CA GLU A 29 -10.53 0.01 3.57
C GLU A 29 -11.85 0.66 4.00
N GLY A 30 -12.23 1.73 3.30
CA GLY A 30 -13.47 2.48 3.55
C GLY A 30 -13.33 3.68 4.50
N ALA A 31 -12.14 3.93 5.07
CA ALA A 31 -11.88 5.13 5.87
C ALA A 31 -12.03 6.45 5.09
N ILE A 32 -11.86 6.40 3.76
CA ILE A 32 -12.06 7.55 2.88
C ILE A 32 -13.51 7.54 2.38
N SER A 33 -14.38 8.33 3.00
CA SER A 33 -15.76 8.53 2.54
C SER A 33 -15.77 9.40 1.28
N LYS A 34 -16.44 8.91 0.23
CA LYS A 34 -16.63 9.65 -1.02
C LYS A 34 -17.42 10.94 -0.77
N GLU A 35 -18.49 10.83 0.00
CA GLU A 35 -19.40 11.93 0.31
C GLU A 35 -18.66 13.05 1.06
N ARG A 36 -17.85 12.69 2.06
CA ARG A 36 -17.04 13.65 2.82
C ARG A 36 -15.96 14.28 1.95
N MET A 37 -15.28 13.48 1.12
CA MET A 37 -14.30 13.97 0.17
C MET A 37 -14.96 15.02 -0.74
N GLU A 38 -16.04 14.67 -1.45
CA GLU A 38 -16.73 15.54 -2.40
C GLU A 38 -17.21 16.85 -1.75
N ALA A 39 -17.79 16.76 -0.55
CA ALA A 39 -18.20 17.94 0.21
C ALA A 39 -17.02 18.87 0.53
N LEU A 40 -15.87 18.32 0.93
CA LEU A 40 -14.67 19.10 1.25
C LEU A 40 -14.02 19.71 0.01
N ALA A 41 -13.88 18.96 -1.07
CA ALA A 41 -13.31 19.50 -2.31
C ALA A 41 -14.17 20.63 -2.88
N LYS A 42 -15.51 20.50 -2.84
CA LYS A 42 -16.43 21.57 -3.23
C LYS A 42 -16.19 22.84 -2.40
N ARG A 43 -15.98 22.70 -1.08
CA ARG A 43 -15.67 23.84 -0.18
C ARG A 43 -14.30 24.46 -0.48
N LEU A 44 -13.33 23.67 -0.91
CA LEU A 44 -11.97 24.12 -1.25
C LEU A 44 -11.84 24.62 -2.70
N GLY A 45 -12.92 24.62 -3.48
CA GLY A 45 -12.89 25.01 -4.90
C GLY A 45 -12.10 24.04 -5.79
N SER A 46 -11.85 22.81 -5.32
CA SER A 46 -11.16 21.75 -6.04
C SER A 46 -12.15 20.74 -6.63
N ARG A 47 -11.76 20.05 -7.70
CA ARG A 47 -12.52 18.92 -8.25
C ARG A 47 -11.87 17.62 -7.81
N ILE A 48 -12.69 16.68 -7.34
CA ILE A 48 -12.23 15.32 -7.09
C ILE A 48 -12.31 14.55 -8.40
N PRO A 49 -11.34 13.66 -8.70
CA PRO A 49 -11.50 12.74 -9.81
C PRO A 49 -12.77 11.90 -9.62
N ALA A 50 -13.43 11.53 -10.72
CA ALA A 50 -14.75 10.90 -10.70
C ALA A 50 -14.85 9.62 -9.83
N PHE A 51 -13.72 8.96 -9.56
CA PHE A 51 -13.64 7.71 -8.81
C PHE A 51 -12.74 7.85 -7.59
N VAL A 52 -13.31 8.02 -6.39
CA VAL A 52 -12.54 8.12 -5.14
C VAL A 52 -11.69 6.87 -4.93
N ALA A 53 -10.39 7.09 -4.72
CA ALA A 53 -9.45 6.04 -4.36
C ALA A 53 -9.83 5.39 -3.03
N LYS A 54 -9.88 4.06 -3.02
CA LYS A 54 -10.14 3.24 -1.83
C LYS A 54 -9.01 2.23 -1.67
N PRO A 55 -7.87 2.63 -1.07
CA PRO A 55 -6.82 1.68 -0.75
C PRO A 55 -7.29 0.70 0.33
N ASP A 56 -6.69 -0.49 0.35
CA ASP A 56 -6.95 -1.50 1.37
C ASP A 56 -6.50 -1.04 2.75
N LEU A 57 -5.36 -0.33 2.81
CA LEU A 57 -4.90 0.38 4.00
C LEU A 57 -4.42 1.80 3.67
N VAL A 58 -4.62 2.74 4.59
CA VAL A 58 -3.88 4.01 4.61
C VAL A 58 -2.94 3.99 5.81
N LEU A 59 -1.65 4.18 5.55
CA LEU A 59 -0.61 4.27 6.56
C LEU A 59 -0.24 5.73 6.78
N VAL A 60 -0.21 6.16 8.03
CA VAL A 60 0.31 7.47 8.44
C VAL A 60 1.67 7.25 9.09
N VAL A 61 2.74 7.54 8.34
CA VAL A 61 4.11 7.39 8.83
C VAL A 61 4.62 8.75 9.31
N LYS A 62 5.12 8.79 10.55
CA LYS A 62 5.75 9.98 11.13
C LYS A 62 7.07 10.24 10.43
N ASP A 63 7.25 11.47 9.98
CA ASP A 63 8.49 12.02 9.47
C ASP A 63 8.83 13.30 10.28
N SER A 64 10.11 13.61 10.37
CA SER A 64 10.73 14.67 11.18
C SER A 64 9.96 16.00 11.26
N HIS A 65 9.26 16.38 10.19
CA HIS A 65 8.51 17.64 10.11
C HIS A 65 7.06 17.49 9.62
N ASN A 66 6.62 16.28 9.24
CA ASN A 66 5.31 16.05 8.63
C ASN A 66 4.86 14.58 8.72
N HIS A 67 3.65 14.31 8.27
CA HIS A 67 3.17 12.94 8.09
C HIS A 67 3.28 12.53 6.62
N VAL A 68 3.85 11.36 6.37
CA VAL A 68 3.79 10.67 5.08
C VAL A 68 2.50 9.86 5.05
N LEU A 69 1.67 10.11 4.03
CA LEU A 69 0.47 9.33 3.75
C LEU A 69 0.80 8.30 2.68
N ALA A 70 0.86 7.04 3.07
CA ALA A 70 1.03 5.94 2.11
C ALA A 70 -0.29 5.19 1.92
N ALA A 71 -0.66 4.98 0.66
CA ALA A 71 -1.81 4.18 0.28
C ALA A 71 -1.35 2.77 -0.09
N MET A 72 -1.83 1.75 0.63
CA MET A 72 -1.48 0.36 0.40
C MET A 72 -2.59 -0.35 -0.37
N GLU A 73 -2.20 -1.01 -1.45
CA GLU A 73 -3.05 -1.96 -2.20
C GLU A 73 -2.49 -3.36 -1.96
N LEU A 74 -3.37 -4.26 -1.52
CA LEU A 74 -3.07 -5.63 -1.16
C LEU A 74 -3.65 -6.56 -2.23
N LYS A 75 -2.89 -7.59 -2.60
CA LYS A 75 -3.45 -8.76 -3.31
C LYS A 75 -3.12 -10.04 -2.59
N TYR A 76 -4.15 -10.83 -2.28
CA TYR A 76 -3.99 -12.13 -1.63
C TYR A 76 -4.20 -13.30 -2.60
N PHE A 77 -3.14 -14.08 -2.82
CA PHE A 77 -3.14 -15.23 -3.71
C PHE A 77 -3.19 -16.54 -2.93
N LYS A 78 -4.33 -17.22 -3.01
CA LYS A 78 -4.52 -18.57 -2.42
C LYS A 78 -3.97 -19.72 -3.26
N THR A 79 -3.97 -19.54 -4.57
CA THR A 79 -3.54 -20.58 -5.51
C THR A 79 -2.72 -19.95 -6.63
N ALA A 80 -1.80 -20.73 -7.19
CA ALA A 80 -1.17 -20.42 -8.46
C ALA A 80 -2.24 -20.36 -9.54
N GLY A 81 -2.20 -19.35 -10.41
CA GLY A 81 -3.23 -19.23 -11.43
C GLY A 81 -3.04 -18.06 -12.37
N ARG A 82 -2.68 -18.38 -13.62
CA ARG A 82 -2.47 -17.39 -14.69
C ARG A 82 -3.62 -16.40 -14.85
N LYS A 83 -4.88 -16.77 -14.59
CA LYS A 83 -6.03 -15.86 -14.72
C LYS A 83 -6.05 -14.78 -13.62
N ARG A 84 -5.87 -15.18 -12.36
CA ARG A 84 -5.91 -14.26 -11.21
C ARG A 84 -4.68 -13.35 -11.19
N TRP A 85 -3.51 -13.90 -11.50
CA TRP A 85 -2.27 -13.14 -11.56
C TRP A 85 -2.27 -12.13 -12.70
N ARG A 86 -2.78 -12.51 -13.88
CA ARG A 86 -3.02 -11.56 -14.98
C ARG A 86 -3.98 -10.45 -14.60
N ARG A 87 -5.02 -10.74 -13.79
CA ARG A 87 -5.93 -9.70 -13.31
C ARG A 87 -5.21 -8.72 -12.37
N ALA A 88 -4.49 -9.23 -11.38
CA ALA A 88 -3.73 -8.39 -10.45
C ALA A 88 -2.69 -7.51 -11.19
N TYR A 89 -2.01 -8.07 -12.20
CA TYR A 89 -1.11 -7.31 -13.06
C TYR A 89 -1.83 -6.17 -13.82
N ARG A 90 -3.05 -6.40 -14.33
CA ARG A 90 -3.85 -5.34 -14.98
C ARG A 90 -4.34 -4.27 -14.01
N GLU A 91 -4.52 -4.64 -12.74
CA GLU A 91 -4.94 -3.72 -11.68
C GLU A 91 -3.79 -2.86 -11.14
N PHE A 92 -2.56 -3.03 -11.63
CA PHE A 92 -1.41 -2.18 -11.29
C PHE A 92 -1.63 -0.68 -11.55
N GLY A 93 -2.59 -0.31 -12.40
CA GLY A 93 -2.96 1.09 -12.61
C GLY A 93 -3.74 1.71 -11.45
N GLN A 94 -4.38 0.92 -10.58
CA GLN A 94 -5.19 1.46 -9.48
C GLN A 94 -4.37 2.28 -8.49
N PRO A 95 -3.20 1.80 -8.03
CA PRO A 95 -2.36 2.49 -7.07
C PRO A 95 -1.74 3.78 -7.60
N LEU A 96 -1.51 3.88 -8.91
CA LEU A 96 -1.00 5.11 -9.55
C LEU A 96 -1.97 6.28 -9.39
N ARG A 97 -3.27 6.01 -9.25
CA ARG A 97 -4.27 7.06 -9.07
C ARG A 97 -4.16 7.73 -7.70
N TYR A 98 -3.55 7.08 -6.71
CA TYR A 98 -3.43 7.62 -5.35
C TYR A 98 -2.63 8.93 -5.32
N TYR A 99 -1.67 9.11 -6.22
CA TYR A 99 -0.90 10.35 -6.30
C TYR A 99 -1.78 11.56 -6.65
N LEU A 100 -2.84 11.36 -7.43
CA LEU A 100 -3.79 12.43 -7.77
C LEU A 100 -4.66 12.86 -6.59
N TYR A 101 -4.76 12.02 -5.55
CA TYR A 101 -5.43 12.34 -4.28
C TYR A 101 -4.49 12.95 -3.25
N GLY A 102 -3.20 13.04 -3.58
CA GLY A 102 -2.19 13.64 -2.73
C GLY A 102 -1.60 12.69 -1.68
N PHE A 103 -1.68 11.37 -1.89
CA PHE A 103 -0.82 10.42 -1.17
C PHE A 103 0.65 10.64 -1.55
N ASP A 104 1.57 10.40 -0.61
CA ASP A 104 3.02 10.51 -0.82
C ASP A 104 3.57 9.27 -1.54
N VAL A 105 3.07 8.10 -1.17
CA VAL A 105 3.62 6.81 -1.59
C VAL A 105 2.47 5.84 -1.87
N ALA A 106 2.62 5.02 -2.92
CA ALA A 106 1.80 3.83 -3.10
C ALA A 106 2.58 2.60 -2.63
N VAL A 107 1.96 1.69 -1.88
CA VAL A 107 2.60 0.46 -1.40
C VAL A 107 1.83 -0.72 -1.95
N LEU A 108 2.48 -1.53 -2.79
CA LEU A 108 1.89 -2.74 -3.34
C LEU A 108 2.37 -3.92 -2.53
N VAL A 109 1.43 -4.67 -1.95
CA VAL A 109 1.76 -5.87 -1.19
C VAL A 109 1.06 -7.05 -1.83
N HIS A 110 1.85 -7.96 -2.39
CA HIS A 110 1.37 -9.25 -2.87
C HIS A 110 1.67 -10.31 -1.82
N VAL A 111 0.62 -10.91 -1.27
CA VAL A 111 0.70 -11.95 -0.24
C VAL A 111 0.28 -13.29 -0.84
N PHE A 112 1.14 -14.29 -0.72
CA PHE A 112 0.93 -15.63 -1.25
C PHE A 112 0.68 -16.64 -0.13
N GLU A 113 -0.24 -17.58 -0.33
CA GLU A 113 -0.41 -18.72 0.58
C GLU A 113 0.78 -19.69 0.51
N SER A 114 1.02 -20.38 1.63
CA SER A 114 2.13 -21.31 1.80
C SER A 114 2.18 -22.43 0.76
N GLY A 115 1.03 -22.84 0.21
CA GLY A 115 0.91 -23.92 -0.77
C GLY A 115 1.29 -23.56 -2.22
N ILE A 116 1.58 -22.29 -2.53
CA ILE A 116 1.99 -21.86 -3.88
C ILE A 116 3.48 -22.15 -4.06
N ASP A 117 3.91 -22.71 -5.18
CA ASP A 117 5.33 -22.97 -5.44
C ASP A 117 6.17 -21.68 -5.42
N ASP A 118 7.37 -21.74 -4.85
CA ASP A 118 8.23 -20.56 -4.70
C ASP A 118 8.72 -20.02 -6.06
N ALA A 119 8.98 -20.89 -7.04
CA ALA A 119 9.40 -20.47 -8.37
C ALA A 119 8.28 -19.75 -9.11
N ASP A 120 7.02 -20.16 -8.90
CA ASP A 120 5.86 -19.46 -9.44
C ASP A 120 5.72 -18.05 -8.82
N VAL A 121 5.88 -17.93 -7.49
CA VAL A 121 5.86 -16.63 -6.80
C VAL A 121 6.97 -15.72 -7.32
N GLU A 122 8.19 -16.25 -7.41
CA GLU A 122 9.35 -15.51 -7.90
C GLU A 122 9.15 -15.02 -9.34
N ALA A 123 8.75 -15.90 -10.26
CA ALA A 123 8.54 -15.53 -11.66
C ALA A 123 7.51 -14.41 -11.83
N TYR A 124 6.43 -14.43 -11.06
CA TYR A 124 5.42 -13.36 -11.11
C TYR A 124 5.93 -12.06 -10.48
N SER A 125 6.61 -12.15 -9.34
CA SER A 125 7.08 -10.98 -8.60
C SER A 125 8.24 -10.28 -9.29
N GLU A 126 9.07 -10.99 -10.06
CA GLU A 126 10.08 -10.34 -10.90
C GLU A 126 9.45 -9.43 -11.96
N VAL A 127 8.40 -9.89 -12.64
CA VAL A 127 7.72 -9.07 -13.67
C VAL A 127 7.12 -7.79 -13.07
N VAL A 128 6.48 -7.89 -11.91
CA VAL A 128 5.88 -6.72 -11.25
C VAL A 128 6.96 -5.78 -10.70
N GLY A 129 8.00 -6.34 -10.08
CA GLY A 129 9.13 -5.58 -9.54
C GLY A 129 9.89 -4.82 -10.62
N GLU A 130 10.17 -5.47 -11.74
CA GLU A 130 10.86 -4.86 -12.88
C GLU A 130 10.11 -3.63 -13.41
N VAL A 131 8.77 -3.68 -13.49
CA VAL A 131 7.94 -2.54 -13.90
C VAL A 131 8.07 -1.38 -12.92
N VAL A 132 7.98 -1.65 -11.61
CA VAL A 132 8.08 -0.62 -10.57
C VAL A 132 9.47 0.04 -10.59
N GLU A 133 10.52 -0.78 -10.66
CA GLU A 133 11.92 -0.33 -10.66
C GLU A 133 12.25 0.48 -11.92
N LYS A 134 11.92 -0.03 -13.11
CA LYS A 134 12.26 0.61 -14.39
C LYS A 134 11.48 1.90 -14.65
N LEU A 135 10.23 1.98 -14.20
CA LEU A 135 9.42 3.19 -14.34
C LEU A 135 9.74 4.26 -13.28
N LYS A 136 10.53 3.92 -12.25
CA LYS A 136 10.91 4.82 -11.15
C LYS A 136 9.71 5.52 -10.51
N LEU A 137 8.61 4.79 -10.38
CA LEU A 137 7.40 5.31 -9.75
C LEU A 137 7.63 5.44 -8.24
N PRO A 138 6.98 6.40 -7.56
CA PRO A 138 7.03 6.51 -6.10
C PRO A 138 6.19 5.40 -5.42
N THR A 139 6.41 4.16 -5.84
CA THR A 139 5.66 2.95 -5.50
C THR A 139 6.60 1.94 -4.85
N ALA A 140 6.31 1.51 -3.64
CA ALA A 140 7.00 0.37 -3.02
C ALA A 140 6.35 -0.93 -3.50
N TYR A 141 7.15 -1.97 -3.78
CA TYR A 141 6.62 -3.29 -4.07
C TYR A 141 7.17 -4.36 -3.13
N PHE A 142 6.25 -5.04 -2.46
CA PHE A 142 6.51 -6.14 -1.55
C PHE A 142 5.83 -7.41 -2.07
N SER A 143 6.62 -8.47 -2.14
CA SER A 143 6.12 -9.81 -2.46
C SER A 143 6.51 -10.73 -1.33
N VAL A 144 5.52 -11.23 -0.60
CA VAL A 144 5.72 -12.07 0.57
C VAL A 144 4.83 -13.30 0.53
N LYS A 145 5.34 -14.43 1.00
CA LYS A 145 4.59 -15.66 1.15
C LYS A 145 4.44 -15.98 2.63
N ILE A 146 3.24 -16.33 3.06
CA ILE A 146 2.98 -16.73 4.44
C ILE A 146 3.66 -18.08 4.67
N ALA A 147 4.59 -18.13 5.63
CA ALA A 147 5.24 -19.37 6.04
C ALA A 147 4.57 -19.94 7.30
N ASP A 148 4.37 -19.11 8.32
CA ASP A 148 3.72 -19.48 9.57
C ASP A 148 2.99 -18.26 10.15
N VAL A 149 1.66 -18.36 10.30
CA VAL A 149 0.84 -17.25 10.81
C VAL A 149 0.98 -17.10 12.32
N GLU A 150 1.13 -18.20 13.06
CA GLU A 150 1.19 -18.17 14.53
C GLU A 150 2.49 -17.57 15.02
N ARG A 151 3.59 -17.83 14.28
CA ARG A 151 4.92 -17.25 14.53
C ARG A 151 5.17 -15.96 13.78
N GLU A 152 4.18 -15.44 13.05
CA GLU A 152 4.29 -14.24 12.21
C GLU A 152 5.49 -14.27 11.23
N LEU A 153 5.76 -15.44 10.66
CA LEU A 153 6.86 -15.65 9.72
C LEU A 153 6.39 -15.58 8.27
N LEU A 154 7.15 -14.83 7.48
CA LEU A 154 6.98 -14.62 6.06
C LEU A 154 8.25 -15.06 5.32
N LYS A 155 8.09 -15.47 4.06
CA LYS A 155 9.20 -15.57 3.11
C LYS A 155 9.13 -14.38 2.16
N ALA A 156 10.19 -13.59 2.07
CA ALA A 156 10.23 -12.40 1.22
C ALA A 156 10.89 -12.68 -0.14
N PHE A 157 10.25 -12.20 -1.20
CA PHE A 157 10.74 -12.30 -2.58
C PHE A 157 11.11 -10.92 -3.14
N LYS A 158 10.37 -9.86 -2.74
CA LYS A 158 10.67 -8.46 -3.07
C LYS A 158 10.49 -7.59 -1.82
N PRO A 159 11.27 -6.50 -1.66
CA PRO A 159 12.24 -5.95 -2.61
C PRO A 159 13.54 -6.77 -2.74
N GLN A 160 13.87 -7.58 -1.74
CA GLN A 160 15.01 -8.50 -1.76
C GLN A 160 14.55 -9.91 -1.43
N ARG A 161 15.16 -10.90 -2.09
CA ARG A 161 14.91 -12.31 -1.78
C ARG A 161 15.60 -12.66 -0.47
N LEU A 162 14.80 -13.01 0.53
CA LEU A 162 15.28 -13.47 1.83
C LEU A 162 14.72 -14.85 2.15
N GLY A 163 15.29 -15.48 3.17
CA GLY A 163 14.72 -16.67 3.80
C GLY A 163 13.45 -16.34 4.58
N LEU A 164 13.24 -17.05 5.68
CA LEU A 164 12.18 -16.71 6.62
C LEU A 164 12.54 -15.42 7.37
N VAL A 165 11.59 -14.50 7.43
CA VAL A 165 11.70 -13.23 8.14
C VAL A 165 10.45 -13.00 8.98
N GLU A 166 10.61 -12.31 10.09
CA GLU A 166 9.47 -11.88 10.90
C GLU A 166 8.68 -10.79 10.17
N THR A 167 7.37 -10.75 10.41
CA THR A 167 6.51 -9.71 9.80
C THR A 167 6.95 -8.31 10.21
N CYS A 168 7.52 -8.13 11.40
CA CYS A 168 8.09 -6.84 11.82
C CYS A 168 9.27 -6.37 10.97
N TYR A 169 10.03 -7.30 10.40
CA TYR A 169 11.10 -6.93 9.47
C TYR A 169 10.53 -6.32 8.19
N VAL A 170 9.47 -6.93 7.63
CA VAL A 170 8.75 -6.39 6.47
C VAL A 170 8.07 -5.06 6.80
N ALA A 171 7.52 -4.92 8.01
CA ALA A 171 6.93 -3.66 8.48
C ALA A 171 7.94 -2.51 8.45
N LYS A 172 9.14 -2.76 8.99
CA LYS A 172 10.22 -1.79 8.98
C LYS A 172 10.62 -1.39 7.57
N TRP A 173 10.74 -2.35 6.64
CA TRP A 173 10.99 -2.05 5.23
C TRP A 173 9.93 -1.15 4.60
N ILE A 174 8.65 -1.42 4.85
CA ILE A 174 7.55 -0.57 4.36
C ILE A 174 7.71 0.85 4.88
N VAL A 175 7.96 1.00 6.19
CA VAL A 175 8.12 2.31 6.83
C VAL A 175 9.35 3.05 6.29
N ASP A 176 10.50 2.39 6.19
CA ASP A 176 11.74 2.98 5.65
C ASP A 176 11.51 3.51 4.24
N TYR A 177 10.90 2.70 3.36
CA TYR A 177 10.56 3.13 2.00
C TYR A 177 9.63 4.35 2.00
N CYS A 178 8.60 4.35 2.87
CA CYS A 178 7.68 5.46 2.98
C CYS A 178 8.39 6.76 3.37
N THR A 179 9.41 6.69 4.24
CA THR A 179 10.16 7.86 4.65
C THR A 179 11.12 8.39 3.59
N GLU A 180 11.59 7.56 2.66
CA GLU A 180 12.57 7.94 1.62
C GLU A 180 11.94 8.43 0.32
N THR A 181 10.65 8.12 0.07
CA THR A 181 9.98 8.42 -1.21
C THR A 181 8.86 9.45 -1.03
N ARG A 182 8.70 10.37 -1.99
CA ARG A 182 7.60 11.35 -2.01
C ARG A 182 6.94 11.41 -3.37
N ASN A 183 5.66 11.80 -3.37
CA ASN A 183 4.91 12.06 -4.59
C ASN A 183 5.44 13.35 -5.23
N PRO A 184 5.99 13.28 -6.46
CA PRO A 184 6.63 14.43 -7.11
C PRO A 184 5.64 15.55 -7.47
N LEU A 185 4.33 15.30 -7.37
CA LEU A 185 3.30 16.29 -7.65
C LEU A 185 3.02 17.21 -6.44
N LEU A 186 3.33 16.76 -5.22
CA LEU A 186 3.05 17.52 -3.99
C LEU A 186 3.79 18.86 -3.85
N PRO A 187 5.03 19.04 -4.33
CA PRO A 187 5.73 20.31 -4.17
C PRO A 187 5.13 21.49 -4.94
N SER A 188 4.43 21.23 -6.05
CA SER A 188 4.07 22.29 -7.01
C SER A 188 2.64 22.24 -7.54
N ASP A 189 1.96 21.10 -7.48
CA ASP A 189 0.61 20.97 -8.04
C ASP A 189 -0.44 21.44 -7.03
N LYS A 190 -0.99 22.64 -7.28
CA LYS A 190 -2.00 23.27 -6.43
C LYS A 190 -3.26 22.40 -6.28
N GLU A 191 -3.70 21.73 -7.34
CA GLU A 191 -4.94 20.93 -7.28
C GLU A 191 -4.74 19.70 -6.38
N ILE A 192 -3.59 19.04 -6.51
CA ILE A 192 -3.24 17.87 -5.70
C ILE A 192 -3.01 18.26 -4.24
N LEU A 193 -2.42 19.44 -3.99
CA LEU A 193 -2.30 19.98 -2.63
C LEU A 193 -3.66 20.21 -1.97
N GLU A 194 -4.64 20.75 -2.68
CA GLU A 194 -6.00 20.91 -2.15
C GLU A 194 -6.69 19.56 -1.91
N ARG A 195 -6.51 18.59 -2.81
CA ARG A 195 -7.01 17.22 -2.61
C ARG A 195 -6.36 16.54 -1.40
N ARG A 196 -5.06 16.77 -1.17
CA ARG A 196 -4.35 16.30 0.03
C ARG A 196 -4.95 16.91 1.29
N LYS A 197 -5.25 18.20 1.31
CA LYS A 197 -5.91 18.86 2.46
C LYS A 197 -7.27 18.22 2.75
N ALA A 198 -8.08 17.99 1.71
CA ALA A 198 -9.35 17.27 1.86
C ALA A 198 -9.15 15.86 2.41
N LEU A 199 -8.19 15.10 1.86
CA LEU A 199 -7.86 13.75 2.31
C LEU A 199 -7.47 13.72 3.79
N LYS A 200 -6.57 14.61 4.23
CA LYS A 200 -6.17 14.74 5.63
C LYS A 200 -7.37 15.06 6.53
N ALA A 201 -8.22 16.00 6.11
CA ALA A 201 -9.43 16.34 6.86
C ALA A 201 -10.44 15.18 6.96
N VAL A 202 -10.57 14.35 5.92
CA VAL A 202 -11.41 13.13 5.98
C VAL A 202 -10.85 12.13 6.99
N LEU A 203 -9.54 11.93 6.98
CA LEU A 203 -8.82 11.04 7.88
C LEU A 203 -8.66 11.60 9.31
N GLY A 204 -9.03 12.85 9.55
CA GLY A 204 -8.87 13.50 10.85
C GLY A 204 -7.42 13.85 11.21
N LEU A 205 -6.58 14.08 10.20
CA LEU A 205 -5.16 14.40 10.33
C LEU A 205 -4.93 15.92 10.21
N PRO A 206 -3.98 16.49 10.99
CA PRO A 206 -3.57 17.89 10.85
C PRO A 206 -2.83 18.09 9.54
#